data_AF-A0A969BL67-F1
#
_entry.id   AF-A0A969BL67-F1
#
_cell.length_a   1.000
_cell.length_b   1.000
_cell.length_c   1.000
_cell.angle_alpha   90.00
_cell.angle_beta   90.00
_cell.angle_gamma   90.00
#
_symmetry.space_group_name_H-M   'P 1'
#
loop_
_entity.id
_entity.type
_entity.pdbx_description
1 polymer ?
#
loop_
_entity_poly.entity_id
_entity_poly.type
_entity_poly.pdbx_seq_one_letter_code
_entity_poly.pdbx_strand_id
1 'polypeptide(L)'
;MPESDPTSIDTEALDTEALIVSLLHKEGTWVQWGNACQKLQKLDSIPRLFFEQTGFEPIHQNQLIVAAQVYEGLGKGNASGYVLEYFEARGSDILYEFRILPQAERVNAAELVANNKLDVFTAKDIAKALKEFAVMPTMPVSRDAVVTTVMPVAKDPSARRNSRASIIVSAACPSNETGARSGGAAGADCLRENSQARNGHSNAGR
;
A
#
# COMPACT_ATOMS: atom_id res chain seq x y z
N MET A 1 -25.98 -44.70 -1.15
CA MET A 1 -25.12 -44.38 0.00
C MET A 1 -23.70 -44.37 -0.54
N PRO A 2 -23.05 -43.21 -0.77
CA PRO A 2 -21.65 -43.22 -1.13
C PRO A 2 -20.82 -43.50 0.13
N GLU A 3 -20.01 -44.56 0.06
CA GLU A 3 -19.01 -44.90 1.08
C GLU A 3 -17.89 -43.86 1.05
N SER A 4 -17.57 -43.30 2.22
CA SER A 4 -16.44 -42.39 2.43
C SER A 4 -15.17 -43.21 2.64
N ASP A 5 -14.18 -43.00 1.77
CA ASP A 5 -12.86 -43.64 1.83
C ASP A 5 -12.14 -43.39 3.17
N PRO A 6 -11.67 -44.43 3.88
CA PRO A 6 -11.02 -44.29 5.20
C PRO A 6 -9.63 -43.63 5.15
N THR A 7 -9.00 -43.49 3.98
CA THR A 7 -7.61 -43.01 3.85
C THR A 7 -7.45 -41.49 3.99
N SER A 8 -8.55 -40.73 3.88
CA SER A 8 -8.49 -39.25 3.86
C SER A 8 -8.24 -38.66 5.25
N ILE A 9 -8.71 -39.31 6.31
CA ILE A 9 -8.62 -38.77 7.69
C ILE A 9 -7.19 -38.85 8.23
N ASP A 10 -6.48 -39.93 7.92
CA ASP A 10 -5.11 -40.14 8.41
C ASP A 10 -4.11 -39.16 7.77
N THR A 11 -4.33 -38.78 6.50
CA THR A 11 -3.45 -37.82 5.81
C THR A 11 -3.61 -36.41 6.36
N GLU A 12 -4.85 -35.95 6.56
CA GLU A 12 -5.15 -34.61 7.10
C GLU A 12 -4.65 -34.45 8.54
N ALA A 13 -4.69 -35.51 9.35
CA ALA A 13 -4.16 -35.52 10.72
C ALA A 13 -2.62 -35.45 10.76
N LEU A 14 -1.93 -36.14 9.85
CA LEU A 14 -0.48 -36.04 9.72
C LEU A 14 -0.05 -34.65 9.23
N ASP A 15 -0.84 -34.06 8.33
CA ASP A 15 -0.60 -32.71 7.82
C ASP A 15 -0.78 -31.62 8.89
N THR A 16 -1.76 -31.77 9.80
CA THR A 16 -1.93 -30.84 10.94
C THR A 16 -0.81 -30.95 11.95
N GLU A 17 -0.38 -32.15 12.33
CA GLU A 17 0.76 -32.35 13.23
C GLU A 17 2.05 -31.75 12.66
N ALA A 18 2.31 -31.95 11.36
CA ALA A 18 3.46 -31.36 10.68
C ALA A 18 3.42 -29.82 10.69
N LEU A 19 2.25 -29.22 10.48
CA LEU A 19 2.08 -27.76 10.56
C LEU A 19 2.32 -27.23 11.98
N ILE A 20 1.87 -27.94 13.01
CA ILE A 20 2.09 -27.56 14.41
C ILE A 20 3.59 -27.59 14.75
N VAL A 21 4.30 -28.64 14.34
CA VAL A 21 5.76 -28.75 14.56
C VAL A 21 6.51 -27.64 13.84
N SER A 22 6.16 -27.34 12.59
CA SER A 22 6.76 -26.24 11.83
C SER A 22 6.58 -24.88 12.51
N LEU A 23 5.39 -24.62 13.09
CA LEU A 23 5.11 -23.40 13.85
C LEU A 23 5.90 -23.32 15.16
N LEU A 24 6.05 -24.44 15.88
CA LEU A 24 6.83 -24.50 17.13
C LEU A 24 8.30 -24.15 16.89
N HIS A 25 8.89 -24.68 15.82
CA HIS A 25 10.27 -24.40 15.44
C HIS A 25 10.42 -23.09 14.67
N LYS A 26 9.31 -22.40 14.35
CA LYS A 26 9.28 -21.18 13.53
C LYS A 26 10.02 -21.36 12.21
N GLU A 27 9.75 -22.48 11.55
CA GLU A 27 10.36 -22.79 10.25
C GLU A 27 9.69 -21.98 9.14
N GLY A 28 10.48 -21.41 8.23
CA GLY A 28 9.96 -20.63 7.12
C GLY A 28 9.74 -19.15 7.43
N THR A 29 8.85 -18.49 6.66
CA THR A 29 8.57 -17.05 6.77
C THR A 29 7.33 -16.78 7.63
N TRP A 30 7.22 -15.57 8.16
CA TRP A 30 6.04 -15.16 8.92
C TRP A 30 4.73 -15.27 8.10
N VAL A 31 4.81 -15.15 6.77
CA VAL A 31 3.68 -15.36 5.85
C VAL A 31 3.22 -16.81 5.89
N GLN A 32 4.16 -17.75 5.85
CA GLN A 32 3.88 -19.18 5.96
C GLN A 32 3.28 -19.51 7.34
N TRP A 33 3.79 -18.90 8.41
CA TRP A 33 3.21 -19.07 9.75
C TRP A 33 1.78 -18.55 9.82
N GLY A 34 1.49 -17.37 9.26
CA GLY A 34 0.13 -16.83 9.19
C GLY A 34 -0.83 -17.75 8.44
N ASN A 35 -0.39 -18.31 7.32
CA ASN A 35 -1.18 -19.25 6.52
C ASN A 35 -1.38 -20.60 7.23
N ALA A 36 -0.37 -21.12 7.93
CA ALA A 36 -0.48 -22.32 8.75
C ALA A 36 -1.46 -22.11 9.91
N CYS A 37 -1.35 -20.98 10.63
CA CYS A 37 -2.29 -20.59 11.68
C CYS A 37 -3.73 -20.51 11.14
N GLN A 38 -3.94 -19.94 9.95
CA GLN A 38 -5.26 -19.85 9.35
C GLN A 38 -5.84 -21.23 8.99
N LYS A 39 -5.01 -22.13 8.46
CA LYS A 39 -5.43 -23.51 8.14
C LYS A 39 -5.83 -24.25 9.39
N LEU A 40 -4.98 -24.23 10.42
CA LEU A 40 -5.23 -24.90 11.69
C LEU A 40 -6.47 -24.35 12.42
N GLN A 41 -6.71 -23.03 12.41
CA GLN A 41 -7.95 -22.45 12.98
C GLN A 41 -9.24 -22.92 12.30
N LYS A 42 -9.17 -23.36 11.02
CA LYS A 42 -10.33 -23.92 10.32
C LYS A 42 -10.55 -25.39 10.65
N LEU A 43 -9.50 -26.10 11.04
CA LEU A 43 -9.51 -27.53 11.34
C LEU A 43 -9.82 -27.81 12.81
N ASP A 44 -9.23 -27.02 13.72
CA ASP A 44 -9.41 -27.16 15.16
C ASP A 44 -10.31 -26.07 15.75
N SER A 45 -11.54 -26.46 16.06
CA SER A 45 -12.45 -25.66 16.85
C SER A 45 -11.98 -25.67 18.32
N ILE A 46 -11.07 -24.77 18.72
CA ILE A 46 -10.95 -24.09 20.03
C ILE A 46 -9.58 -23.35 20.10
N PRO A 47 -9.54 -22.00 20.13
CA PRO A 47 -8.32 -21.19 20.15
C PRO A 47 -7.35 -21.44 21.34
N ARG A 48 -7.83 -22.08 22.41
CA ARG A 48 -7.08 -22.27 23.66
C ARG A 48 -6.02 -23.37 23.52
N LEU A 49 -6.36 -24.47 22.85
CA LEU A 49 -5.44 -25.60 22.61
C LEU A 49 -4.31 -25.21 21.66
N PHE A 50 -4.61 -24.33 20.69
CA PHE A 50 -3.66 -23.89 19.68
C PHE A 50 -2.45 -23.15 20.27
N PHE A 51 -2.67 -22.29 21.28
CA PHE A 51 -1.56 -21.61 21.95
C PHE A 51 -0.63 -22.62 22.65
N GLU A 52 -1.19 -23.61 23.34
CA GLU A 52 -0.42 -24.65 24.03
C GLU A 52 0.41 -25.49 23.05
N GLN A 53 -0.12 -25.74 21.86
CA GLN A 53 0.52 -26.55 20.83
C GLN A 53 1.52 -25.79 19.96
N THR A 54 1.34 -24.49 19.73
CA THR A 54 2.17 -23.72 18.78
C THR A 54 3.06 -22.66 19.43
N GLY A 55 2.77 -22.27 20.67
CA GLY A 55 3.47 -21.19 21.37
C GLY A 55 3.15 -19.77 20.88
N PHE A 56 2.28 -19.60 19.88
CA PHE A 56 1.84 -18.28 19.43
C PHE A 56 0.68 -17.76 20.28
N GLU A 57 0.85 -16.60 20.91
CA GLU A 57 -0.26 -15.97 21.63
C GLU A 57 -1.44 -15.67 20.68
N PRO A 58 -2.71 -15.79 21.14
CA PRO A 58 -3.88 -15.56 20.29
C PRO A 58 -3.88 -14.19 19.58
N ILE A 59 -3.37 -13.15 20.24
CA ILE A 59 -3.26 -11.82 19.64
C ILE A 59 -2.25 -11.80 18.48
N HIS A 60 -1.13 -12.51 18.63
CA HIS A 60 -0.10 -12.62 17.60
C HIS A 60 -0.56 -13.51 16.44
N GLN A 61 -1.30 -14.60 16.71
CA GLN A 61 -1.91 -15.42 15.67
C GLN A 61 -2.83 -14.59 14.76
N ASN A 62 -3.76 -13.84 15.35
CA ASN A 62 -4.66 -12.98 14.58
C ASN A 62 -3.89 -11.94 13.75
N GLN A 63 -2.83 -11.37 14.33
CA GLN A 63 -1.97 -10.44 13.62
C GLN A 63 -1.28 -11.08 12.41
N LEU A 64 -0.64 -12.24 12.58
CA LEU A 64 0.02 -12.98 11.50
C LEU A 64 -0.96 -13.38 10.40
N ILE A 65 -2.12 -13.93 10.76
CA ILE A 65 -3.16 -14.36 9.80
C ILE A 65 -3.62 -13.18 8.95
N VAL A 66 -4.01 -12.06 9.58
CA VAL A 66 -4.51 -10.89 8.85
C VAL A 66 -3.40 -10.24 8.02
N ALA A 67 -2.18 -10.16 8.55
CA ALA A 67 -1.04 -9.63 7.81
C ALA A 67 -0.70 -10.48 6.58
N ALA A 68 -0.77 -11.82 6.70
CA ALA A 68 -0.53 -12.73 5.57
C ALA A 68 -1.59 -12.54 4.48
N GLN A 69 -2.86 -12.36 4.86
CA GLN A 69 -3.93 -12.02 3.91
C GLN A 69 -3.71 -10.68 3.21
N VAL A 70 -3.20 -9.68 3.92
CA VAL A 70 -2.83 -8.39 3.33
C VAL A 70 -1.68 -8.56 2.35
N TYR A 71 -0.65 -9.33 2.71
CA TYR A 71 0.50 -9.65 1.86
C TYR A 71 0.08 -10.37 0.57
N GLU A 72 -0.75 -11.39 0.66
CA GLU A 72 -1.33 -12.05 -0.53
C GLU A 72 -2.14 -11.08 -1.39
N GLY A 73 -2.86 -10.16 -0.74
CA GLY A 73 -3.55 -9.06 -1.41
C GLY A 73 -2.59 -8.17 -2.19
N LEU A 74 -1.42 -7.84 -1.66
CA LEU A 74 -0.40 -7.04 -2.37
C LEU A 74 0.02 -7.72 -3.68
N GLY A 75 0.27 -9.03 -3.64
CA GLY A 75 0.59 -9.81 -4.84
C GLY A 75 -0.52 -9.76 -5.89
N LYS A 76 -1.79 -9.93 -5.46
CA LYS A 76 -2.97 -9.81 -6.33
C LYS A 76 -3.19 -8.39 -6.86
N GLY A 77 -2.72 -7.38 -6.13
CA GLY A 77 -2.78 -5.97 -6.48
C GLY A 77 -1.63 -5.50 -7.36
N ASN A 78 -0.77 -6.40 -7.87
CA ASN A 78 0.41 -6.08 -8.68
C ASN A 78 1.44 -5.17 -7.97
N ALA A 79 1.63 -5.33 -6.66
CA ALA A 79 2.74 -4.69 -5.96
C ALA A 79 4.09 -5.11 -6.59
N SER A 80 5.05 -4.20 -6.62
CA SER A 80 6.37 -4.50 -7.18
C SER A 80 7.07 -5.65 -6.43
N GLY A 81 7.91 -6.41 -7.14
CA GLY A 81 8.66 -7.53 -6.54
C GLY A 81 9.53 -7.09 -5.35
N TYR A 82 10.10 -5.89 -5.42
CA TYR A 82 10.84 -5.27 -4.31
C TYR A 82 9.99 -5.12 -3.03
N VAL A 83 8.73 -4.69 -3.17
CA VAL A 83 7.83 -4.51 -2.02
C VAL A 83 7.47 -5.86 -1.40
N LEU A 84 7.19 -6.86 -2.23
CA LEU A 84 6.90 -8.21 -1.75
C LEU A 84 8.11 -8.80 -1.00
N GLU A 85 9.31 -8.74 -1.58
CA GLU A 85 10.54 -9.22 -0.95
C GLU A 85 10.83 -8.47 0.36
N TYR A 86 10.64 -7.14 0.38
CA TYR A 86 10.81 -6.31 1.58
C TYR A 86 9.92 -6.78 2.73
N PHE A 87 8.64 -7.04 2.44
CA PHE A 87 7.66 -7.43 3.45
C PHE A 87 7.72 -8.90 3.83
N GLU A 88 8.14 -9.79 2.94
CA GLU A 88 8.29 -11.21 3.24
C GLU A 88 9.35 -11.44 4.32
N ALA A 89 10.46 -10.70 4.27
CA ALA A 89 11.51 -10.78 5.28
C ALA A 89 11.05 -10.26 6.65
N ARG A 90 10.21 -9.22 6.69
CA ARG A 90 9.73 -8.56 7.92
C ARG A 90 8.56 -7.62 7.62
N GLY A 91 7.73 -7.34 8.62
CA GLY A 91 6.70 -6.30 8.51
C GLY A 91 5.26 -6.82 8.60
N SER A 92 5.07 -7.97 9.24
CA SER A 92 3.73 -8.46 9.60
C SER A 92 2.95 -7.44 10.42
N ASP A 93 3.63 -6.67 11.27
CA ASP A 93 3.06 -5.62 12.11
C ASP A 93 2.63 -4.40 11.28
N ILE A 94 3.46 -3.98 10.33
CA ILE A 94 3.14 -2.92 9.37
C ILE A 94 1.94 -3.30 8.50
N LEU A 95 1.98 -4.49 7.89
CA LEU A 95 0.91 -4.93 6.99
C LEU A 95 -0.41 -5.17 7.73
N TYR A 96 -0.35 -5.53 9.02
CA TYR A 96 -1.55 -5.63 9.84
C TYR A 96 -2.28 -4.29 9.98
N GLU A 97 -1.57 -3.15 10.00
CA GLU A 97 -2.22 -1.83 10.08
C GLU A 97 -2.94 -1.45 8.78
N PHE A 98 -2.50 -1.97 7.64
CA PHE A 98 -3.15 -1.77 6.34
C PHE A 98 -4.43 -2.58 6.12
N ARG A 99 -4.81 -3.46 7.07
CA ARG A 99 -6.02 -4.28 6.96
C ARG A 99 -7.30 -3.46 6.72
N ILE A 100 -7.36 -2.23 7.22
CA ILE A 100 -8.53 -1.34 7.11
C ILE A 100 -8.67 -0.66 5.74
N LEU A 101 -7.63 -0.72 4.92
CA LEU A 101 -7.56 -0.08 3.61
C LEU A 101 -8.15 -0.96 2.51
N PRO A 102 -8.71 -0.37 1.44
CA PRO A 102 -9.07 -1.10 0.22
C PRO A 102 -7.81 -1.55 -0.54
N GLN A 103 -7.95 -2.54 -1.43
CA GLN A 103 -6.83 -3.21 -2.10
C GLN A 103 -5.86 -2.26 -2.82
N ALA A 104 -6.37 -1.27 -3.57
CA ALA A 104 -5.52 -0.31 -4.28
C ALA A 104 -4.67 0.53 -3.32
N GLU A 105 -5.25 0.98 -2.21
CA GLU A 105 -4.56 1.81 -1.22
C GLU A 105 -3.55 0.99 -0.40
N ARG A 106 -3.79 -0.32 -0.21
CA ARG A 106 -2.79 -1.22 0.41
C ARG A 106 -1.49 -1.26 -0.40
N VAL A 107 -1.58 -1.34 -1.73
CA VAL A 107 -0.41 -1.36 -2.62
C VAL A 107 0.35 -0.04 -2.52
N ASN A 108 -0.35 1.09 -2.67
CA ASN A 108 0.26 2.42 -2.58
C ASN A 108 0.93 2.66 -1.22
N ALA A 109 0.26 2.28 -0.12
CA ALA A 109 0.80 2.44 1.22
C ALA A 109 2.01 1.52 1.48
N ALA A 110 1.98 0.28 0.98
CA ALA A 110 3.09 -0.65 1.08
C ALA A 110 4.32 -0.16 0.29
N GLU A 111 4.12 0.35 -0.93
CA GLU A 111 5.19 0.96 -1.72
C GLU A 111 5.82 2.16 -1.00
N LEU A 112 4.99 3.04 -0.45
CA LEU A 112 5.45 4.20 0.31
C LEU A 112 6.30 3.78 1.52
N VAL A 113 5.84 2.79 2.28
CA VAL A 113 6.57 2.31 3.47
C VAL A 113 7.87 1.59 3.09
N ALA A 114 7.86 0.72 2.07
CA ALA A 114 9.05 0.00 1.64
C ALA A 114 10.14 0.96 1.13
N ASN A 115 9.76 1.92 0.28
CA ASN A 115 10.68 2.89 -0.31
C ASN A 115 11.31 3.83 0.73
N ASN A 116 10.54 4.23 1.75
CA ASN A 116 10.99 5.16 2.78
C ASN A 116 11.42 4.48 4.08
N LYS A 117 11.33 3.15 4.16
CA LYS A 117 11.66 2.33 5.35
C LYS A 117 10.97 2.82 6.62
N LEU A 118 9.67 3.10 6.52
CA LEU A 118 8.88 3.66 7.62
C LEU A 118 8.57 2.60 8.69
N ASP A 119 8.36 3.06 9.92
CA ASP A 119 8.03 2.22 11.07
C ASP A 119 6.53 1.90 11.18
N VAL A 120 6.19 0.98 12.07
CA VAL A 120 4.80 0.55 12.32
C VAL A 120 3.89 1.70 12.78
N PHE A 121 4.41 2.63 13.58
CA PHE A 121 3.63 3.77 14.07
C PHE A 121 3.28 4.72 12.93
N THR A 122 4.23 5.01 12.05
CA THR A 122 3.98 5.84 10.86
C THR A 122 3.06 5.14 9.88
N ALA A 123 3.22 3.82 9.68
CA ALA A 123 2.32 3.03 8.84
C ALA A 123 0.87 3.09 9.35
N LYS A 124 0.67 3.02 10.67
CA LYS A 124 -0.64 3.19 11.30
C LYS A 124 -1.23 4.58 11.06
N ASP A 125 -0.41 5.62 11.21
CA ASP A 125 -0.84 7.01 10.96
C ASP A 125 -1.24 7.21 9.48
N ILE A 126 -0.48 6.63 8.53
CA ILE A 126 -0.81 6.60 7.09
C ILE A 126 -2.14 5.86 6.85
N ALA A 127 -2.30 4.67 7.41
CA ALA A 127 -3.51 3.86 7.22
C ALA A 127 -4.75 4.61 7.72
N LYS A 128 -4.64 5.27 8.88
CA LYS A 128 -5.73 6.07 9.45
C LYS A 128 -6.06 7.26 8.54
N ALA A 129 -5.05 7.99 8.08
CA ALA A 129 -5.25 9.12 7.17
C ALA A 129 -5.96 8.65 5.89
N LEU A 130 -5.44 7.65 5.19
CA LEU A 130 -6.04 7.13 3.95
C LEU A 130 -7.48 6.66 4.16
N LYS A 131 -7.77 6.02 5.29
CA LYS A 131 -9.13 5.59 5.63
C LYS A 131 -10.07 6.78 5.84
N GLU A 132 -9.62 7.81 6.54
CA GLU A 132 -10.40 9.04 6.75
C GLU A 132 -10.67 9.75 5.42
N PHE A 133 -9.67 9.84 4.54
CA PHE A 133 -9.83 10.38 3.18
C PHE A 133 -10.82 9.59 2.33
N ALA A 134 -10.85 8.27 2.46
CA ALA A 134 -11.78 7.43 1.70
C ALA A 134 -13.25 7.60 2.13
N VAL A 135 -13.51 8.10 3.35
CA VAL A 135 -14.87 8.27 3.89
C VAL A 135 -15.38 9.70 3.68
N MET A 136 -14.53 10.66 3.33
CA MET A 136 -14.97 12.04 3.08
C MET A 136 -15.84 12.15 1.82
N PRO A 137 -17.08 12.67 1.92
CA PRO A 137 -18.03 12.74 0.81
C PRO A 137 -17.69 13.82 -0.23
N THR A 138 -16.95 14.85 0.16
CA THR A 138 -16.47 15.92 -0.72
C THR A 138 -14.95 15.96 -0.64
N MET A 139 -14.30 15.80 -1.79
CA MET A 139 -12.84 15.76 -1.92
C MET A 139 -12.28 17.19 -1.81
N PRO A 140 -11.48 17.55 -0.78
CA PRO A 140 -11.02 18.93 -0.66
C PRO A 140 -9.81 19.27 -1.53
N VAL A 141 -9.05 18.31 -2.06
CA VAL A 141 -7.91 18.51 -3.00
C VAL A 141 -7.50 17.15 -3.61
N SER A 142 -6.72 17.16 -4.71
CA SER A 142 -6.23 15.94 -5.40
C SER A 142 -5.61 14.92 -4.44
N ARG A 143 -5.93 13.63 -4.65
CA ARG A 143 -5.58 12.49 -3.78
C ARG A 143 -4.08 12.40 -3.44
N ASP A 144 -3.22 12.84 -4.36
CA ASP A 144 -1.75 12.80 -4.20
C ASP A 144 -1.23 13.74 -3.11
N ALA A 145 -1.95 14.82 -2.79
CA ALA A 145 -1.52 15.80 -1.78
C ALA A 145 -1.58 15.27 -0.33
N VAL A 146 -2.39 14.23 -0.10
CA VAL A 146 -2.57 13.61 1.21
C VAL A 146 -1.31 12.88 1.66
N VAL A 147 -0.74 12.09 0.76
CA VAL A 147 0.48 11.33 1.02
C VAL A 147 1.64 12.28 1.35
N THR A 148 1.74 13.40 0.64
CA THR A 148 2.73 14.44 0.91
C THR A 148 2.52 15.13 2.25
N THR A 149 1.27 15.29 2.72
CA THR A 149 0.95 15.97 4.00
C THR A 149 1.30 15.13 5.22
N VAL A 150 1.30 13.80 5.13
CA VAL A 150 1.72 12.92 6.24
C VAL A 150 3.26 12.87 6.38
N MET A 151 4.00 13.08 5.29
CA MET A 151 5.47 13.02 5.29
C MET A 151 6.22 14.05 6.18
N PRO A 152 5.82 15.34 6.31
CA PRO A 152 6.53 16.28 7.18
C PRO A 152 6.35 15.98 8.68
N VAL A 153 5.35 15.17 9.09
CA VAL A 153 5.10 14.85 10.50
C VAL A 153 5.99 13.71 11.02
N ALA A 154 6.48 12.84 10.13
CA ALA A 154 7.24 11.65 10.54
C ALA A 154 8.71 11.94 10.92
N LYS A 155 9.24 13.13 10.61
CA LYS A 155 10.66 13.48 10.85
C LYS A 155 10.94 14.14 12.21
N ASP A 156 9.92 14.55 12.95
CA ASP A 156 10.08 15.17 14.28
C ASP A 156 9.19 14.49 15.34
N PRO A 157 9.74 13.60 16.18
CA PRO A 157 8.98 12.89 17.21
C PRO A 157 8.50 13.79 18.37
N SER A 158 8.98 15.04 18.46
CA SER A 158 8.62 15.97 19.54
C SER A 158 7.26 16.68 19.32
N ALA A 159 6.75 16.72 18.08
CA ALA A 159 5.52 17.40 17.71
C ALA A 159 4.22 16.59 18.00
N ARG A 160 4.33 15.31 18.40
CA ARG A 160 3.20 14.39 18.58
C ARG A 160 2.17 14.79 19.67
N ARG A 161 2.45 15.79 20.50
CA ARG A 161 1.58 16.14 21.66
C ARG A 161 0.53 17.23 21.42
N ASN A 162 0.58 17.97 20.32
CA ASN A 162 -0.43 18.98 20.03
C ASN A 162 -0.51 19.22 18.52
N SER A 163 -1.47 18.60 17.82
CA SER A 163 -1.80 18.98 16.45
C SER A 163 -3.24 18.61 16.12
N ARG A 164 -4.14 19.55 16.41
CA ARG A 164 -5.34 19.73 15.58
C ARG A 164 -4.83 20.18 14.21
N ALA A 165 -5.18 19.41 13.18
CA ALA A 165 -5.08 19.73 11.75
C ALA A 165 -4.41 21.07 11.41
N SER A 166 -3.10 21.04 11.10
CA SER A 166 -2.50 22.09 10.28
C SER A 166 -2.34 21.54 8.87
N ILE A 167 -3.26 21.99 8.01
CA ILE A 167 -3.18 21.84 6.56
C ILE A 167 -2.16 22.87 6.09
N ILE A 168 -0.94 22.43 5.78
CA ILE A 168 0.01 23.24 5.00
C ILE A 168 0.13 22.58 3.63
N VAL A 169 -0.48 23.21 2.63
CA VAL A 169 -0.33 22.86 1.22
C VAL A 169 1.04 23.36 0.78
N SER A 170 2.03 22.46 0.69
CA SER A 170 3.21 22.69 -0.15
C SER A 170 3.05 21.88 -1.42
N ALA A 171 2.69 22.58 -2.50
CA ALA A 171 2.71 22.04 -3.85
C ALA A 171 4.17 21.79 -4.26
N ALA A 172 4.57 20.52 -4.33
CA ALA A 172 5.76 20.13 -5.06
C ALA A 172 5.32 19.59 -6.43
N CYS A 173 5.62 20.37 -7.48
CA CYS A 173 5.46 19.96 -8.87
C CYS A 173 6.19 18.63 -9.14
N PRO A 174 5.61 17.69 -9.89
CA PRO A 174 6.41 16.67 -10.55
C PRO A 174 6.95 17.23 -11.86
N SER A 175 8.26 17.48 -11.87
CA SER A 175 9.04 17.50 -13.10
C SER A 175 8.97 16.11 -13.73
N ASN A 176 8.42 15.98 -14.93
CA ASN A 176 8.95 14.99 -15.85
C ASN A 176 8.96 15.54 -17.27
N GLU A 177 10.18 15.77 -17.73
CA GLU A 177 10.54 16.03 -19.11
C GLU A 177 10.34 14.74 -19.92
N THR A 178 9.59 14.84 -21.01
CA THR A 178 9.76 13.92 -22.14
C THR A 178 9.65 14.68 -23.45
N GLY A 179 10.82 14.95 -24.03
CA GLY A 179 11.01 14.91 -25.48
C GLY A 179 10.99 16.24 -26.22
N ALA A 180 12.18 16.82 -26.46
CA ALA A 180 12.65 17.14 -27.81
C ALA A 180 14.09 17.68 -27.77
N ARG A 181 15.05 16.84 -28.16
CA ARG A 181 16.31 17.31 -28.73
C ARG A 181 15.98 18.04 -30.05
N SER A 182 16.34 19.31 -30.17
CA SER A 182 17.31 19.84 -31.15
C SER A 182 17.06 21.31 -31.52
N GLY A 183 18.09 22.15 -31.32
CA GLY A 183 18.31 23.47 -31.96
C GLY A 183 17.39 24.58 -31.46
N GLY A 184 17.85 25.71 -30.94
CA GLY A 184 19.00 26.53 -31.34
C GLY A 184 18.46 27.93 -31.71
N ALA A 185 19.13 28.98 -31.22
CA ALA A 185 18.89 30.42 -31.42
C ALA A 185 17.73 31.03 -30.58
N ALA A 186 18.03 31.88 -29.58
CA ALA A 186 18.19 33.36 -29.70
C ALA A 186 16.87 34.00 -30.16
N GLY A 187 16.16 34.82 -29.38
CA GLY A 187 16.61 36.05 -28.72
C GLY A 187 15.94 37.24 -29.43
N ALA A 188 15.19 38.07 -28.69
CA ALA A 188 14.47 39.26 -29.15
C ALA A 188 13.28 38.95 -30.11
N ASP A 189 12.16 39.68 -30.16
CA ASP A 189 11.97 41.12 -29.98
C ASP A 189 10.49 41.45 -29.66
N CYS A 190 10.30 42.48 -28.85
CA CYS A 190 9.04 43.23 -28.72
C CYS A 190 8.84 44.12 -29.95
N LEU A 191 7.60 44.56 -30.17
CA LEU A 191 7.12 45.53 -31.17
C LEU A 191 6.92 44.97 -32.59
N ARG A 192 5.67 44.98 -33.05
CA ARG A 192 5.15 46.01 -33.97
C ARG A 192 3.87 45.50 -34.66
N GLU A 193 2.72 46.08 -34.29
CA GLU A 193 1.59 46.19 -35.20
C GLU A 193 2.04 46.92 -36.47
N ASN A 194 1.80 46.36 -37.67
CA ASN A 194 0.87 46.95 -38.64
C ASN A 194 0.71 46.09 -39.92
N SER A 195 -0.55 45.98 -40.35
CA SER A 195 -1.04 46.06 -41.74
C SER A 195 -0.48 45.15 -42.86
N GLN A 196 -1.34 44.24 -43.34
CA GLN A 196 -1.70 43.92 -44.75
C GLN A 196 -2.41 42.54 -44.74
N ALA A 197 -3.49 42.23 -45.46
CA ALA A 197 -4.15 42.85 -46.58
C ALA A 197 -5.64 42.44 -46.58
N ARG A 198 -6.55 43.37 -46.90
CA ARG A 198 -7.89 43.05 -47.38
C ARG A 198 -8.00 43.47 -48.84
N ASN A 199 -8.26 42.45 -49.64
CA ASN A 199 -8.80 42.38 -51.00
C ASN A 199 -9.15 43.70 -51.69
N GLY A 200 -8.60 43.81 -52.92
CA GLY A 200 -8.89 44.88 -53.85
C GLY A 200 -10.35 44.93 -54.31
N HIS A 201 -10.72 46.12 -54.77
CA HIS A 201 -11.78 46.35 -55.74
C HIS A 201 -11.25 47.35 -56.76
N SER A 202 -11.27 46.91 -58.03
CA SER A 202 -11.00 47.73 -59.20
C SER A 202 -12.13 48.72 -59.41
N ASN A 203 -11.81 49.97 -59.75
CA ASN A 203 -12.62 50.73 -60.69
C ASN A 203 -11.77 51.82 -61.39
N ALA A 204 -11.36 51.53 -62.64
CA ALA A 204 -11.13 52.54 -63.67
C ALA A 204 -12.49 52.73 -64.36
N GLY A 205 -13.04 53.91 -64.59
CA GLY A 205 -12.43 55.16 -64.96
C GLY A 205 -13.14 55.62 -66.24
N ARG A 206 -13.54 56.91 -66.24
CA ARG A 206 -13.99 57.73 -67.37
C ARG A 206 -15.48 57.74 -67.71
#